data_AF-A0A4Z2EAS1-F1
#
_entry.id   AF-A0A4Z2EAS1-F1
#
_cell.length_a   1.000
_cell.length_b   1.000
_cell.length_c   1.000
_cell.angle_alpha   90.00
_cell.angle_beta   90.00
_cell.angle_gamma   90.00
#
_symmetry.space_group_name_H-M   'P 1'
#
loop_
_entity.id
_entity.type
_entity.pdbx_description
1 polymer ?
#
loop_
_entity_poly.entity_id
_entity_poly.type
_entity_poly.pdbx_seq_one_letter_code
_entity_poly.pdbx_strand_id
1 'polypeptide(L)'
;MLHDPCLGTYGGPIFPWLALGGYDETNYNNATALVITFPINNYLNDSIRLGKALAWENEFIKFMKNFNNPNLTIAFSSERSIEDEINRESNSDISTIVISYAIMFVYISLALGHINSFRRLMVDSKISLGIAGILIVLGSVSSSLGIFSYAGIPLTLIVIEVIPFLVLAVGVDNIFIIVQTYQVTSTTSTVFWINQLIHGPMLASILITP
;
A
#
# COMPACT_ATOMS: atom_id res chain seq x y z
N MET A 1 31.05 50.69 26.59
CA MET A 1 31.22 49.25 26.29
C MET A 1 29.83 48.67 26.20
N LEU A 2 29.39 48.25 25.01
CA LEU A 2 28.08 47.63 24.82
C LEU A 2 28.16 46.21 25.41
N HIS A 3 27.48 45.97 26.53
CA HIS A 3 27.27 44.63 27.07
C HIS A 3 26.04 44.05 26.37
N ASP A 4 26.24 43.52 25.17
CA ASP A 4 25.16 42.84 24.46
C ASP A 4 24.99 41.42 25.03
N PRO A 5 23.76 41.02 25.40
CA PRO A 5 23.51 39.67 25.89
C PRO A 5 23.53 38.66 24.73
N CYS A 6 24.22 37.53 24.93
CA CYS A 6 24.24 36.40 23.97
C CYS A 6 23.12 35.37 24.21
N LEU A 7 22.12 35.71 25.02
CA LEU A 7 20.95 34.86 25.23
C LEU A 7 19.98 35.03 24.06
N GLY A 8 19.29 33.95 23.71
CA GLY A 8 18.18 34.02 22.77
C GLY A 8 17.07 34.94 23.27
N THR A 9 16.21 35.41 22.38
CA THR A 9 15.06 36.26 22.73
C THR A 9 14.10 35.61 23.73
N TYR A 10 14.10 34.27 23.80
CA TYR A 10 13.35 33.47 24.78
C TYR A 10 14.05 33.34 26.14
N GLY A 11 15.24 33.93 26.31
CA GLY A 11 15.98 33.96 27.57
C GLY A 11 16.88 32.75 27.86
N GLY A 12 16.96 31.78 26.95
CA GLY A 12 17.87 30.63 27.08
C GLY A 12 19.13 30.72 26.23
N PRO A 13 20.14 29.87 26.50
CA PRO A 13 21.36 29.81 25.71
C PRO A 13 21.10 29.14 24.35
N ILE A 14 21.78 29.62 23.31
CA ILE A 14 21.80 28.99 21.99
C ILE A 14 23.18 28.36 21.82
N PHE A 15 23.22 27.04 21.74
CA PHE A 15 24.48 26.32 21.58
C PHE A 15 24.95 26.34 20.11
N PRO A 16 26.26 26.53 19.85
CA PRO A 16 26.79 26.60 18.49
C PRO A 16 26.44 25.38 17.61
N TRP A 17 26.47 24.17 18.16
CA TRP A 17 26.14 22.93 17.43
C TRP A 17 24.66 22.77 17.08
N LEU A 18 23.76 23.59 17.64
CA LEU A 18 22.34 23.62 17.26
C LEU A 18 22.05 24.63 16.14
N ALA A 19 22.94 25.63 15.97
CA ALA A 19 22.74 26.74 15.04
C ALA A 19 23.65 26.66 13.80
N LEU A 20 24.79 25.97 13.90
CA LEU A 20 25.82 25.88 12.86
C LEU A 20 26.06 24.42 12.46
N GLY A 21 26.44 24.20 11.20
CA GLY A 21 26.80 22.90 10.67
C GLY A 21 28.02 22.94 9.74
N GLY A 22 28.68 21.79 9.58
CA GLY A 22 29.78 21.60 8.65
C GLY A 22 31.02 22.43 8.99
N TYR A 23 31.50 22.32 10.23
CA TYR A 23 32.74 22.90 10.73
C TYR A 23 33.62 21.81 11.35
N ASP A 24 34.93 22.09 11.50
CA ASP A 24 35.88 21.16 12.10
C ASP A 24 36.02 21.41 13.61
N GLU A 25 35.82 20.37 14.41
CA GLU A 25 35.97 20.35 15.88
C GLU A 25 35.31 21.53 16.61
N THR A 26 36.07 22.59 16.90
CA THR A 26 35.65 23.78 17.64
C THR A 26 35.73 25.06 16.81
N ASN A 27 36.11 24.96 15.53
CA ASN A 27 36.27 26.11 14.64
C ASN A 27 34.93 26.50 13.99
N TYR A 28 33.99 26.98 14.81
CA TYR A 28 32.65 27.40 14.38
C TYR A 28 32.66 28.51 13.31
N ASN A 29 33.74 29.27 13.18
CA ASN A 29 33.89 30.32 12.16
C ASN A 29 33.95 29.75 10.73
N ASN A 30 34.30 28.48 10.57
CA ASN A 30 34.38 27.81 9.27
C ASN A 30 33.08 27.06 8.91
N ALA A 31 31.97 27.33 9.62
CA ALA A 31 30.70 26.67 9.37
C ALA A 31 30.21 26.93 7.93
N THR A 32 29.73 25.86 7.29
CA THR A 32 29.24 25.88 5.90
C THR A 32 27.72 25.92 5.82
N ALA A 33 27.02 25.58 6.91
CA ALA A 33 25.57 25.57 6.98
C ALA A 33 25.06 26.30 8.23
N LEU A 34 23.89 26.92 8.09
CA LEU A 34 23.11 27.49 9.18
C LEU A 34 21.89 26.60 9.42
N VAL A 35 21.63 26.29 10.70
CA VAL A 35 20.50 25.47 11.13
C VAL A 35 19.53 26.37 11.88
N ILE A 36 18.28 26.41 11.40
CA ILE A 36 17.20 27.16 12.04
C ILE A 36 16.12 26.18 12.41
N THR A 37 15.85 26.05 13.71
CA THR A 37 14.87 25.11 14.26
C THR A 37 13.74 25.87 14.93
N PHE A 38 12.51 25.58 14.51
CA PHE A 38 11.29 26.10 15.13
C PHE A 38 10.63 25.00 15.97
N PRO A 39 10.85 24.96 17.29
CA PRO A 39 10.20 23.97 18.14
C PRO A 39 8.71 24.30 18.30
N ILE A 40 7.86 23.31 18.04
CA ILE A 40 6.40 23.40 18.20
C ILE A 40 5.97 22.38 19.26
N ASN A 41 4.99 22.74 20.09
CA ASN A 41 4.43 21.82 21.07
C ASN A 41 3.59 20.73 20.38
N ASN A 42 3.88 19.46 20.70
CA ASN A 42 3.06 18.34 20.26
C ASN A 42 1.88 18.12 21.23
N TYR A 43 0.71 17.77 20.68
CA TYR A 43 -0.52 17.52 21.44
C TYR A 43 -1.13 16.17 21.03
N LEU A 44 -0.88 15.12 21.81
CA LEU A 44 -1.39 13.77 21.52
C LEU A 44 -2.89 13.60 21.86
N ASN A 45 -3.36 14.25 22.93
CA ASN A 45 -4.72 14.08 23.45
C ASN A 45 -5.69 15.20 23.02
N ASP A 46 -5.20 16.26 22.35
CA ASP A 46 -6.00 17.43 21.94
C ASP A 46 -5.93 17.60 20.42
N SER A 47 -6.92 17.04 19.74
CA SER A 47 -7.03 17.08 18.26
C SER A 47 -7.19 18.49 17.71
N ILE A 48 -7.77 19.43 18.48
CA ILE A 48 -7.98 20.81 18.03
C ILE A 48 -6.65 21.55 18.00
N ARG A 49 -5.84 21.43 19.05
CA ARG A 49 -4.51 22.05 19.10
C ARG A 49 -3.55 21.40 18.13
N LEU A 50 -3.60 20.07 18.01
CA LEU A 50 -2.83 19.34 16.99
C LEU A 50 -3.19 19.83 15.58
N GLY A 51 -4.48 19.97 15.26
CA GLY A 51 -4.92 20.49 13.97
C GLY A 51 -4.41 21.91 13.66
N LYS A 52 -4.29 22.77 14.68
CA LYS A 52 -3.70 24.11 14.52
C LYS A 52 -2.19 24.05 14.23
N ALA A 53 -1.46 23.17 14.93
CA ALA A 53 -0.04 22.95 14.68
C ALA A 53 0.19 22.43 13.26
N LEU A 54 -0.56 21.39 12.85
CA LEU A 54 -0.49 20.82 11.50
C LEU A 54 -0.88 21.82 10.39
N ALA A 55 -1.78 22.76 10.67
CA ALA A 55 -2.16 23.82 9.73
C ALA A 55 -1.04 24.85 9.57
N TRP A 56 -0.36 25.23 10.66
CA TRP A 56 0.81 26.11 10.61
C TRP A 56 1.95 25.47 9.83
N GLU A 57 2.24 24.19 10.09
CA GLU A 57 3.29 23.43 9.39
C GLU A 57 3.03 23.34 7.89
N ASN A 58 1.77 23.13 7.48
CA ASN A 58 1.39 23.11 6.08
C ASN A 58 1.69 24.45 5.38
N GLU A 59 1.34 25.58 6.00
CA GLU A 59 1.66 26.89 5.44
C GLU A 59 3.16 27.19 5.46
N PHE A 60 3.89 26.73 6.49
CA PHE A 60 5.35 26.80 6.53
C PHE A 60 5.99 26.07 5.35
N ILE A 61 5.57 24.83 5.07
CA ILE A 61 6.07 24.04 3.94
C ILE A 61 5.77 24.76 2.62
N LYS A 62 4.55 25.28 2.43
CA LYS A 62 4.18 26.04 1.22
C LYS A 62 5.03 27.30 1.06
N PHE A 63 5.27 28.03 2.14
CA PHE A 63 6.12 29.20 2.13
C PHE A 63 7.55 28.83 1.72
N MET A 64 8.13 27.80 2.34
CA MET A 64 9.50 27.38 2.05
C MET A 64 9.67 26.83 0.63
N LYS A 65 8.67 26.13 0.07
CA LYS A 65 8.68 25.70 -1.34
C LYS A 65 8.70 26.87 -2.33
N ASN A 66 8.04 27.98 -1.98
CA ASN A 66 7.96 29.17 -2.83
C ASN A 66 9.09 30.18 -2.56
N PHE A 67 9.81 30.03 -1.46
CA PHE A 67 10.91 30.90 -1.11
C PHE A 67 12.14 30.52 -1.94
N ASN A 68 12.50 31.39 -2.87
CA ASN A 68 13.67 31.22 -3.72
C ASN A 68 14.64 32.40 -3.54
N ASN A 69 15.91 32.10 -3.31
CA ASN A 69 16.98 33.09 -3.25
C ASN A 69 18.21 32.52 -3.97
N PRO A 70 18.73 33.18 -5.02
CA PRO A 70 19.84 32.66 -5.81
C PRO A 70 21.15 32.49 -5.02
N ASN A 71 21.28 33.15 -3.87
CA ASN A 71 22.47 33.09 -3.03
C ASN A 71 22.38 32.04 -1.91
N LEU A 72 21.22 31.39 -1.73
CA LEU A 72 20.97 30.44 -0.65
C LEU A 72 20.39 29.14 -1.18
N THR A 73 21.03 28.03 -0.87
CA THR A 73 20.45 26.69 -1.06
C THR A 73 19.80 26.27 0.25
N ILE A 74 18.49 26.06 0.23
CA ILE A 74 17.70 25.84 1.45
C ILE A 74 17.15 24.42 1.43
N ALA A 75 17.49 23.66 2.46
CA ALA A 75 16.83 22.40 2.79
C ALA A 75 15.94 22.63 4.01
N PHE A 76 14.70 22.17 3.96
CA PHE A 76 13.74 22.31 5.04
C PHE A 76 13.01 20.99 5.25
N SER A 77 12.58 20.77 6.49
CA SER A 77 11.76 19.63 6.90
C SER A 77 10.82 20.08 8.00
N SER A 78 9.67 19.42 8.10
CA SER A 78 8.66 19.61 9.16
C SER A 78 8.13 18.22 9.54
N GLU A 79 7.64 18.06 10.76
CA GLU A 79 7.18 16.76 11.27
C GLU A 79 6.18 16.10 10.31
N ARG A 80 5.14 16.86 9.92
CA ARG A 80 4.11 16.42 8.95
C ARG A 80 4.63 16.08 7.55
N SER A 81 5.77 16.65 7.15
CA SER A 81 6.22 16.55 5.75
C SER A 81 6.50 15.12 5.31
N ILE A 82 6.84 14.23 6.25
CA ILE A 82 7.09 12.81 5.99
C ILE A 82 5.78 12.10 5.65
N GLU A 83 4.73 12.26 6.47
CA GLU A 83 3.43 11.64 6.19
C GLU A 83 2.81 12.19 4.91
N ASP A 84 2.89 13.50 4.68
CA ASP A 84 2.35 14.13 3.47
C ASP A 84 3.05 13.58 2.21
N GLU A 85 4.37 13.40 2.25
CA GLU A 85 5.13 12.87 1.11
C GLU A 85 4.87 11.37 0.88
N ILE A 86 4.77 10.57 1.94
CA ILE A 86 4.38 9.15 1.83
C ILE A 86 2.99 9.02 1.20
N ASN A 87 2.03 9.85 1.62
CA ASN A 87 0.67 9.82 1.07
C ASN A 87 0.64 10.25 -0.40
N ARG A 88 1.51 11.19 -0.80
CA ARG A 88 1.65 11.63 -2.19
C ARG A 88 2.20 10.52 -3.09
N GLU A 89 3.26 9.84 -2.64
CA GLU A 89 3.85 8.72 -3.36
C GLU A 89 2.88 7.53 -3.43
N SER A 90 2.24 7.18 -2.31
CA SER A 90 1.29 6.07 -2.24
C SER A 90 0.11 6.22 -3.22
N ASN A 91 -0.40 7.44 -3.45
CA ASN A 91 -1.47 7.66 -4.42
C ASN A 91 -1.06 7.33 -5.86
N SER A 92 0.21 7.60 -6.21
CA SER A 92 0.74 7.28 -7.54
C SER A 92 0.93 5.78 -7.72
N ASP A 93 1.37 5.10 -6.66
CA ASP A 93 1.55 3.64 -6.65
C ASP A 93 0.22 2.89 -6.79
N ILE A 94 -0.85 3.34 -6.12
CA ILE A 94 -2.17 2.69 -6.18
C ILE A 94 -2.67 2.57 -7.63
N SER A 95 -2.52 3.61 -8.45
CA SER A 95 -2.96 3.57 -9.85
C SER A 95 -2.20 2.51 -10.65
N THR A 96 -0.89 2.41 -10.43
CA THR A 96 -0.04 1.42 -11.11
C THR A 96 -0.41 0.00 -10.70
N ILE A 97 -0.69 -0.21 -9.42
CA ILE A 97 -1.12 -1.50 -8.85
C ILE A 97 -2.47 -1.94 -9.43
N VAL A 98 -3.47 -1.04 -9.53
CA VAL A 98 -4.78 -1.39 -10.10
C VAL A 98 -4.65 -1.83 -11.57
N ILE A 99 -3.79 -1.15 -12.34
CA ILE A 99 -3.55 -1.50 -13.75
C ILE A 99 -2.86 -2.86 -13.87
N SER A 100 -1.87 -3.15 -13.02
CA SER A 100 -1.17 -4.45 -13.05
C SER A 100 -2.12 -5.61 -12.71
N TYR A 101 -2.99 -5.45 -11.71
CA TYR A 101 -4.02 -6.44 -11.39
C TYR A 101 -5.04 -6.62 -12.52
N ALA A 102 -5.45 -5.55 -13.19
CA ALA A 102 -6.37 -5.65 -14.32
C ALA A 102 -5.75 -6.47 -15.47
N ILE A 103 -4.48 -6.23 -15.81
CA ILE A 103 -3.76 -6.98 -16.84
C ILE A 103 -3.57 -8.45 -16.43
N MET A 104 -3.15 -8.70 -15.19
CA MET A 104 -2.98 -10.06 -14.67
C MET A 104 -4.30 -10.84 -14.65
N PHE A 105 -5.40 -10.18 -14.25
CA PHE A 105 -6.73 -10.77 -14.29
C PHE A 105 -7.12 -11.16 -15.71
N VAL A 106 -6.92 -10.27 -16.69
CA VAL A 106 -7.20 -10.56 -18.11
C VAL A 106 -6.34 -11.73 -18.57
N TYR A 107 -5.03 -11.73 -18.30
CA TYR A 107 -4.13 -12.83 -18.68
C TYR A 107 -4.62 -14.19 -18.15
N ILE A 108 -4.97 -14.26 -16.86
CA ILE A 108 -5.42 -15.51 -16.22
C ILE A 108 -6.78 -15.95 -16.78
N SER A 109 -7.70 -15.01 -17.01
CA SER A 109 -8.99 -15.32 -17.66
C SER A 109 -8.81 -15.89 -19.06
N LEU A 110 -7.84 -15.38 -19.84
CA LEU A 110 -7.55 -15.88 -21.18
C LEU A 110 -6.79 -17.21 -21.14
N ALA A 111 -5.95 -17.45 -20.13
CA ALA A 111 -5.22 -18.70 -19.96
C ALA A 111 -6.13 -19.88 -19.56
N LEU A 112 -7.10 -19.61 -18.68
CA LEU A 112 -8.10 -20.60 -18.24
C LEU A 112 -9.21 -20.83 -19.28
N GLY A 113 -9.63 -19.78 -19.97
CA GLY A 113 -10.59 -19.89 -21.06
C GLY A 113 -9.88 -20.29 -22.35
N HIS A 114 -10.02 -21.53 -22.81
CA HIS A 114 -9.43 -21.93 -24.10
C HIS A 114 -10.12 -21.19 -25.27
N ILE A 115 -9.53 -20.08 -25.73
CA ILE A 115 -10.18 -19.18 -26.70
C ILE A 115 -9.82 -19.59 -28.12
N ASN A 116 -10.74 -20.30 -28.79
CA ASN A 116 -10.60 -20.55 -30.23
C ASN A 116 -11.23 -19.43 -31.09
N SER A 117 -12.09 -18.55 -30.54
CA SER A 117 -12.65 -17.41 -31.29
C SER A 117 -13.34 -16.37 -30.40
N PHE A 118 -13.04 -15.09 -30.63
CA PHE A 118 -13.62 -13.94 -29.90
C PHE A 118 -15.15 -13.80 -30.09
N ARG A 119 -15.72 -14.40 -31.14
CA ARG A 119 -17.14 -14.26 -31.53
C ARG A 119 -18.07 -15.29 -30.86
N ARG A 120 -17.52 -16.33 -30.22
CA ARG A 120 -18.26 -17.37 -29.45
C ARG A 120 -18.00 -17.29 -27.94
N LEU A 121 -17.35 -16.21 -27.48
CA LEU A 121 -16.88 -16.03 -26.10
C LEU A 121 -17.97 -16.23 -25.02
N MET A 122 -19.23 -15.85 -25.32
CA MET A 122 -20.36 -15.99 -24.38
C MET A 122 -21.16 -17.29 -24.53
N VAL A 123 -20.87 -18.15 -25.52
CA VAL A 123 -21.72 -19.31 -25.85
C VAL A 123 -21.08 -20.64 -25.44
N ASP A 124 -19.75 -20.72 -25.29
CA ASP A 124 -19.07 -21.89 -24.75
C ASP A 124 -19.01 -21.85 -23.21
N SER A 125 -19.69 -22.80 -22.54
CA SER A 125 -19.77 -22.92 -21.07
C SER A 125 -18.42 -22.96 -20.34
N LYS A 126 -17.31 -23.18 -21.05
CA LYS A 126 -15.95 -23.23 -20.49
C LYS A 126 -15.39 -21.86 -20.12
N ILE A 127 -15.77 -20.78 -20.83
CA ILE A 127 -15.30 -19.41 -20.52
C ILE A 127 -16.06 -18.83 -19.32
N SER A 128 -17.38 -19.08 -19.25
CA SER A 128 -18.19 -18.69 -18.08
C SER A 128 -17.69 -19.33 -16.79
N LEU A 129 -17.12 -20.54 -16.86
CA LEU A 129 -16.54 -21.23 -15.71
C LEU A 129 -15.29 -20.52 -15.18
N GLY A 130 -14.41 -20.03 -16.09
CA GLY A 130 -13.23 -19.25 -15.74
C GLY A 130 -13.61 -17.91 -15.10
N ILE A 131 -14.57 -17.19 -15.67
CA ILE A 131 -15.06 -15.91 -15.12
C ILE A 131 -15.72 -16.11 -13.75
N ALA A 132 -16.56 -17.14 -13.59
CA ALA A 132 -17.19 -17.47 -12.32
C ALA A 132 -16.16 -17.84 -11.25
N GLY A 133 -15.13 -18.61 -11.62
CA GLY A 133 -14.02 -18.95 -10.74
C GLY A 133 -13.32 -17.73 -10.16
N ILE A 134 -13.00 -16.74 -11.00
CA ILE A 134 -12.31 -15.54 -10.52
C ILE A 134 -13.23 -14.66 -9.66
N LEU A 135 -14.52 -14.55 -10.00
CA LEU A 135 -15.48 -13.82 -9.15
C LEU A 135 -15.62 -14.43 -7.76
N ILE A 136 -15.57 -15.76 -7.63
CA ILE A 136 -15.59 -16.46 -6.33
C ILE A 136 -14.33 -16.13 -5.52
N VAL A 137 -13.15 -16.17 -6.16
CA VAL A 137 -11.86 -15.83 -5.52
C VAL A 137 -11.87 -14.38 -5.03
N LEU A 138 -12.25 -13.43 -5.88
CA LEU A 138 -12.34 -12.00 -5.52
C LEU A 138 -13.37 -11.73 -4.42
N GLY A 139 -14.53 -12.39 -4.49
CA GLY A 139 -15.57 -12.30 -3.46
C GLY A 139 -15.08 -12.82 -2.11
N SER A 140 -14.32 -13.91 -2.09
CA SER A 140 -13.72 -14.47 -0.87
C SER A 140 -12.71 -13.51 -0.23
N VAL A 141 -11.76 -12.98 -1.02
CA VAL A 141 -10.78 -11.99 -0.53
C VAL A 141 -11.48 -10.73 -0.01
N SER A 142 -12.42 -10.19 -0.78
CA SER A 142 -13.17 -8.99 -0.40
C SER A 142 -13.96 -9.19 0.89
N SER A 143 -14.59 -10.35 1.06
CA SER A 143 -15.36 -10.69 2.27
C SER A 143 -14.45 -10.81 3.49
N SER A 144 -13.29 -11.48 3.35
CA SER A 144 -12.30 -11.61 4.42
C SER A 144 -11.79 -10.24 4.87
N LEU A 145 -11.35 -9.40 3.92
CA LEU A 145 -10.89 -8.03 4.22
C LEU A 145 -12.00 -7.17 4.83
N GLY A 146 -13.25 -7.32 4.38
CA GLY A 146 -14.41 -6.62 4.93
C GLY A 146 -14.69 -7.00 6.39
N ILE A 147 -14.60 -8.29 6.73
CA ILE A 147 -14.79 -8.77 8.11
C ILE A 147 -13.68 -8.25 9.02
N PHE A 148 -12.42 -8.31 8.58
CA PHE A 148 -11.28 -7.80 9.37
C PHE A 148 -11.31 -6.27 9.51
N SER A 149 -11.76 -5.55 8.48
CA SER A 149 -11.99 -4.11 8.55
C SER A 149 -13.11 -3.77 9.54
N TYR A 150 -14.20 -4.53 9.55
CA TYR A 150 -15.27 -4.37 10.54
C TYR A 150 -14.80 -4.65 11.98
N ALA A 151 -13.87 -5.59 12.17
CA ALA A 151 -13.24 -5.87 13.46
C ALA A 151 -12.21 -4.80 13.90
N GLY A 152 -11.98 -3.76 13.10
CA GLY A 152 -11.07 -2.66 13.42
C GLY A 152 -9.60 -2.99 13.23
N ILE A 153 -9.26 -4.05 12.49
CA ILE A 153 -7.87 -4.38 12.18
C ILE A 153 -7.40 -3.49 11.03
N PRO A 154 -6.34 -2.69 11.21
CA PRO A 154 -5.84 -1.82 10.15
C PRO A 154 -5.32 -2.64 8.98
N LEU A 155 -5.78 -2.29 7.78
CA LEU A 155 -5.27 -2.86 6.53
C LEU A 155 -3.93 -2.21 6.20
N THR A 156 -2.91 -3.03 5.95
CA THR A 156 -1.58 -2.55 5.53
C THR A 156 -1.44 -2.62 4.01
N LEU A 157 -0.59 -1.77 3.42
CA LEU A 157 -0.31 -1.84 1.98
C LEU A 157 0.20 -3.22 1.54
N ILE A 158 1.02 -3.87 2.38
CA ILE A 158 1.57 -5.21 2.11
C ILE A 158 0.45 -6.25 1.92
N VAL A 159 -0.61 -6.17 2.73
CA VAL A 159 -1.76 -7.08 2.66
C VAL A 159 -2.51 -6.91 1.33
N ILE A 160 -2.68 -5.66 0.89
CA ILE A 160 -3.39 -5.34 -0.36
C ILE A 160 -2.58 -5.82 -1.58
N GLU A 161 -1.26 -5.89 -1.47
CA GLU A 161 -0.36 -6.32 -2.55
C GLU A 161 -0.17 -7.86 -2.62
N VAL A 162 0.05 -8.53 -1.49
CA VAL A 162 0.47 -9.94 -1.50
C VAL A 162 -0.71 -10.91 -1.46
N ILE A 163 -1.76 -10.61 -0.68
CA ILE A 163 -2.90 -11.54 -0.47
C ILE A 163 -3.65 -11.86 -1.77
N PRO A 164 -3.97 -10.88 -2.65
CA PRO A 164 -4.69 -11.18 -3.88
C PRO A 164 -3.92 -12.14 -4.79
N PHE A 165 -2.60 -12.02 -4.86
CA PHE A 165 -1.77 -12.93 -5.67
C PHE A 165 -1.77 -14.35 -5.10
N LEU A 166 -1.56 -14.48 -3.78
CA LEU A 166 -1.53 -15.77 -3.10
C LEU A 166 -2.87 -16.50 -3.24
N VAL A 167 -3.97 -15.81 -2.92
CA VAL A 167 -5.30 -16.42 -2.95
C VAL A 167 -5.74 -16.75 -4.38
N LEU A 168 -5.31 -15.97 -5.36
CA LEU A 168 -5.60 -16.27 -6.77
C LEU A 168 -4.78 -17.47 -7.27
N ALA A 169 -3.51 -17.59 -6.89
CA ALA A 169 -2.69 -18.77 -7.23
C ALA A 169 -3.29 -20.07 -6.68
N VAL A 170 -3.66 -20.09 -5.39
CA VAL A 170 -4.29 -21.26 -4.75
C VAL A 170 -5.70 -21.50 -5.28
N GLY A 171 -6.47 -20.43 -5.48
CA GLY A 171 -7.85 -20.51 -5.98
C GLY A 171 -7.92 -21.08 -7.40
N VAL A 172 -7.03 -20.65 -8.29
CA VAL A 172 -6.97 -21.14 -9.67
C VAL A 172 -6.55 -22.61 -9.72
N ASP A 173 -5.58 -23.04 -8.91
CA ASP A 173 -5.14 -24.44 -8.86
C ASP A 173 -6.29 -25.37 -8.43
N ASN A 174 -7.00 -24.99 -7.37
CA ASN A 174 -8.16 -25.73 -6.88
C ASN A 174 -9.28 -25.83 -7.93
N ILE A 175 -9.58 -24.72 -8.62
CA ILE A 175 -10.58 -24.72 -9.70
C ILE A 175 -10.14 -25.62 -10.86
N PHE A 176 -8.85 -25.59 -11.23
CA PHE A 176 -8.33 -26.41 -12.32
C PHE A 176 -8.42 -27.91 -12.00
N ILE A 177 -8.06 -28.31 -10.78
CA ILE A 177 -8.25 -29.69 -10.30
C ILE A 177 -9.74 -30.08 -10.39
N ILE A 178 -10.66 -29.22 -9.93
CA ILE A 178 -12.10 -29.47 -10.01
C ILE A 178 -12.58 -29.71 -11.44
N VAL A 179 -12.18 -28.84 -12.35
CA VAL A 179 -12.62 -28.92 -13.74
C VAL A 179 -12.04 -30.15 -14.43
N GLN A 180 -10.76 -30.46 -14.19
CA GLN A 180 -10.09 -31.62 -14.79
C GLN A 180 -10.74 -32.93 -14.30
N THR A 181 -10.97 -33.09 -13.00
CA THR A 181 -11.63 -34.26 -12.44
C THR A 181 -13.07 -34.40 -12.95
N TYR A 182 -13.81 -33.30 -13.07
CA TYR A 182 -15.16 -33.31 -13.62
C TYR A 182 -15.17 -33.76 -15.09
N GLN A 183 -14.27 -33.24 -15.93
CA GLN A 183 -14.17 -33.61 -17.35
C GLN A 183 -13.79 -35.09 -17.52
N VAL A 184 -12.78 -35.58 -16.79
CA VAL A 184 -12.35 -36.98 -16.83
C VAL A 184 -13.50 -37.91 -16.40
N THR A 185 -14.23 -37.55 -15.34
CA THR A 185 -15.31 -38.41 -14.80
C THR A 185 -16.58 -38.36 -15.64
N SER A 186 -16.89 -37.21 -16.28
CA SER A 186 -18.06 -37.08 -17.17
C SER A 186 -18.04 -38.03 -18.39
N THR A 187 -16.86 -38.53 -18.75
CA THR A 187 -16.67 -39.51 -19.82
C THR A 187 -16.98 -40.94 -19.37
N THR A 188 -17.08 -41.18 -18.05
CA THR A 188 -17.33 -42.48 -17.42
C THR A 188 -18.72 -42.48 -16.76
N SER A 189 -19.73 -42.94 -17.49
CA SER A 189 -21.15 -42.89 -17.13
C SER A 189 -21.49 -43.50 -15.77
N THR A 190 -21.65 -42.68 -14.71
CA THR A 190 -22.66 -42.83 -13.64
C THR A 190 -22.61 -41.63 -12.67
N VAL A 191 -23.67 -40.81 -12.66
CA VAL A 191 -23.82 -39.59 -11.84
C VAL A 191 -23.68 -39.85 -10.33
N PHE A 192 -23.94 -41.08 -9.87
CA PHE A 192 -23.86 -41.49 -8.47
C PHE A 192 -22.42 -41.55 -7.93
N TRP A 193 -21.45 -42.01 -8.73
CA TRP A 193 -20.03 -42.05 -8.33
C TRP A 193 -19.37 -40.68 -8.36
N ILE A 194 -19.88 -39.76 -9.20
CA ILE A 194 -19.40 -38.38 -9.31
C ILE A 194 -19.55 -37.65 -7.97
N ASN A 195 -20.73 -37.72 -7.33
CA ASN A 195 -20.92 -37.10 -6.01
C ASN A 195 -20.06 -37.74 -4.92
N GLN A 196 -19.87 -39.07 -4.95
CA GLN A 196 -19.09 -39.79 -3.94
C GLN A 196 -17.57 -39.54 -4.06
N LEU A 197 -17.03 -39.41 -5.28
CA LEU A 197 -15.61 -39.08 -5.51
C LEU A 197 -15.29 -37.60 -5.28
N ILE A 198 -16.21 -36.68 -5.60
CA ILE A 198 -16.02 -35.23 -5.39
C ILE A 198 -16.03 -34.89 -3.90
N HIS A 199 -16.88 -35.55 -3.09
CA HIS A 199 -16.98 -35.26 -1.66
C HIS A 199 -15.86 -35.89 -0.79
N GLY A 200 -15.09 -36.86 -1.28
CA GLY A 200 -14.11 -37.58 -0.45
C GLY A 200 -12.66 -37.17 -0.73
N PRO A 201 -11.97 -37.85 -1.66
CA PRO A 201 -10.53 -37.67 -1.91
C PRO A 201 -10.17 -36.26 -2.39
N MET A 202 -11.09 -35.60 -3.09
CA MET A 202 -10.86 -34.29 -3.66
C MET A 202 -10.95 -33.16 -2.63
N LEU A 203 -11.95 -33.18 -1.75
CA LEU A 203 -12.01 -32.27 -0.60
C LEU A 203 -10.79 -32.45 0.30
N ALA A 204 -10.31 -33.69 0.48
CA ALA A 204 -9.08 -33.95 1.22
C ALA A 204 -7.86 -33.31 0.55
N SER A 205 -7.69 -33.42 -0.77
CA SER A 205 -6.58 -32.77 -1.49
C SER A 205 -6.62 -31.24 -1.37
N ILE A 206 -7.80 -30.62 -1.49
CA ILE A 206 -7.99 -29.16 -1.34
C ILE A 206 -7.73 -28.69 0.10
N LEU A 207 -8.08 -29.51 1.09
CA LEU A 207 -7.83 -29.22 2.51
C LEU A 207 -6.35 -29.37 2.91
N ILE A 208 -5.57 -30.15 2.15
CA ILE A 208 -4.16 -30.45 2.46
C ILE A 208 -3.20 -29.53 1.68
N THR A 209 -3.64 -28.92 0.57
CA THR A 209 -2.85 -27.88 -0.10
C THR A 209 -2.63 -26.67 0.81
N PRO A 210 -1.37 -26.18 0.93
CA PRO A 210 -0.98 -25.12 1.86
C PRO A 210 -1.52 -23.73 1.49
#